data_AF-A0A1H6MD86-F1
#
_entry.id   AF-A0A1H6MD86-F1
#
_cell.length_a   1.000
_cell.length_b   1.000
_cell.length_c   1.000
_cell.angle_alpha   90.00
_cell.angle_beta   90.00
_cell.angle_gamma   90.00
#
_symmetry.space_group_name_H-M   'P 1'
#
loop_
_entity.id
_entity.type
_entity.pdbx_description
1 polymer ?
#
loop_
_entity_poly.entity_id
_entity_poly.type
_entity_poly.pdbx_seq_one_letter_code
_entity_poly.pdbx_strand_id
1 'polypeptide(L)'
;MAGESYHSFVLKLRRLYPEHPLPGREEYRECLRSLAPISFASPAVEFSRYVYVRRMSWCECSWERDLLPLEEDTTILPNYVLSVPFLRYYFPMCLHIAIEYISGVYEAAECGNIDSFFERTLDSIIDHVHLLSSDERELLREFCSLMEESDYLDYLDYPYLRRALDPDAPRLRRIDFRPNEKRKPCC
;
A
#
# COMPACT_ATOMS: atom_id res chain seq x y z
N MET A 1 -12.90 -18.81 -5.49
CA MET A 1 -11.50 -18.82 -5.98
C MET A 1 -10.72 -17.59 -5.49
N ALA A 2 -11.28 -16.36 -5.56
CA ALA A 2 -10.61 -15.16 -5.02
C ALA A 2 -10.28 -15.20 -3.51
N GLY A 3 -11.16 -15.76 -2.67
CA GLY A 3 -10.96 -15.79 -1.21
C GLY A 3 -9.79 -16.67 -0.71
N GLU A 4 -9.46 -17.75 -1.41
CA GLU A 4 -8.32 -18.62 -1.05
C GLU A 4 -6.99 -17.98 -1.45
N SER A 5 -6.96 -17.29 -2.59
CA SER A 5 -5.79 -16.56 -3.08
C SER A 5 -5.44 -15.38 -2.16
N TYR A 6 -6.44 -14.61 -1.73
CA TYR A 6 -6.27 -13.55 -0.73
C TYR A 6 -5.75 -14.06 0.62
N HIS A 7 -6.37 -15.12 1.16
CA HIS A 7 -5.94 -15.68 2.45
C HIS A 7 -4.48 -16.16 2.40
N SER A 8 -4.10 -16.85 1.32
CA SER A 8 -2.73 -17.29 1.07
C SER A 8 -1.75 -16.10 1.04
N PHE A 9 -2.12 -15.00 0.36
CA PHE A 9 -1.30 -13.79 0.30
C PHE A 9 -1.08 -13.16 1.69
N VAL A 10 -2.14 -13.01 2.48
CA VAL A 10 -2.05 -12.44 3.83
C VAL A 10 -1.18 -13.30 4.75
N LEU A 11 -1.24 -14.63 4.62
CA LEU A 11 -0.35 -15.53 5.35
C LEU A 11 1.13 -15.33 4.97
N LYS A 12 1.43 -15.10 3.69
CA LYS A 12 2.79 -14.79 3.22
C LYS A 12 3.27 -13.43 3.72
N LEU A 13 2.41 -12.40 3.71
CA LEU A 13 2.69 -11.10 4.33
C LEU A 13 3.11 -11.26 5.80
N ARG A 14 2.31 -11.98 6.59
CA ARG A 14 2.61 -12.26 8.02
C ARG A 14 3.92 -13.00 8.24
N ARG A 15 4.30 -13.88 7.31
CA ARG A 15 5.57 -14.60 7.37
C ARG A 15 6.76 -13.69 7.11
N LEU A 16 6.66 -12.81 6.12
CA LEU A 16 7.74 -11.88 5.75
C LEU A 16 7.85 -10.69 6.70
N TYR A 17 6.72 -10.25 7.25
CA TYR A 17 6.62 -9.11 8.13
C TYR A 17 5.91 -9.51 9.43
N PRO A 18 6.67 -9.97 10.44
CA PRO A 18 6.07 -10.41 11.69
C PRO A 18 5.38 -9.23 12.38
N GLU A 19 4.22 -9.50 12.99
CA GLU A 19 3.42 -8.51 13.72
C GLU A 19 4.16 -7.98 14.97
N HIS A 20 5.14 -8.74 15.48
CA HIS A 20 5.96 -8.36 16.61
C HIS A 20 7.43 -8.80 16.43
N PRO A 21 8.40 -8.11 17.08
CA PRO A 21 8.22 -6.93 17.93
C PRO A 21 7.86 -5.67 17.12
N LEU A 22 7.08 -4.77 17.72
CA LEU A 22 6.81 -3.46 17.13
C LEU A 22 8.07 -2.58 17.17
N PRO A 23 8.26 -1.66 16.22
CA PRO A 23 9.31 -0.67 16.27
C PRO A 23 9.39 0.03 17.64
N GLY A 24 10.61 0.19 18.13
CA GLY A 24 10.90 0.76 19.44
C GLY A 24 10.93 2.29 19.43
N ARG A 25 11.32 2.84 20.59
CA ARG A 25 11.42 4.28 20.80
C ARG A 25 12.51 4.92 19.93
N GLU A 26 13.62 4.23 19.71
CA GLU A 26 14.73 4.78 18.93
C GLU A 26 14.39 4.80 17.44
N GLU A 27 13.79 3.75 16.92
CA GLU A 27 13.27 3.70 15.54
C GLU A 27 12.22 4.79 15.31
N TYR A 28 11.32 5.00 16.28
CA TYR A 28 10.34 6.08 16.22
C TYR A 28 11.00 7.47 16.21
N ARG A 29 12.00 7.70 17.07
CA ARG A 29 12.73 8.98 17.09
C ARG A 29 13.45 9.24 15.77
N GLU A 30 14.08 8.21 15.22
CA GLU A 30 14.79 8.33 13.95
C GLU A 30 13.83 8.57 12.78
N CYS A 31 12.63 7.98 12.82
CA CYS A 31 11.55 8.31 11.89
C CYS A 31 11.26 9.81 11.87
N LEU A 32 11.03 10.41 13.05
CA LEU A 32 10.72 11.83 13.15
C LEU A 32 11.86 12.71 12.63
N ARG A 33 13.12 12.33 12.90
CA ARG A 33 14.28 13.07 12.38
C ARG A 33 14.39 12.97 10.87
N SER A 34 14.12 11.79 10.31
CA SER A 34 14.19 11.53 8.86
C SER A 34 13.11 12.30 8.09
N LEU A 35 11.92 12.46 8.70
CA LEU A 35 10.79 13.18 8.10
C LEU A 35 10.85 14.71 8.32
N ALA A 36 11.52 15.19 9.37
CA ALA A 36 11.60 16.62 9.70
C ALA A 36 12.03 17.55 8.55
N PRO A 37 13.00 17.21 7.68
CA PRO A 37 13.40 18.10 6.58
C PRO A 37 12.48 18.03 5.35
N ILE A 38 11.54 17.08 5.29
CA ILE A 38 10.72 16.83 4.11
C ILE A 38 9.46 17.68 4.18
N SER A 39 9.34 18.66 3.27
CA SER A 39 8.08 19.38 3.04
C SER A 39 6.96 18.37 2.76
N PHE A 40 5.79 18.57 3.38
CA PHE A 40 4.60 17.71 3.25
C PHE A 40 4.65 16.34 3.95
N ALA A 41 5.65 16.08 4.79
CA ALA A 41 5.68 14.84 5.59
C ALA A 41 4.77 14.84 6.83
N SER A 42 3.96 15.89 7.06
CA SER A 42 3.04 15.97 8.21
C SER A 42 2.13 14.73 8.35
N PRO A 43 1.56 14.14 7.28
CA PRO A 43 0.70 12.96 7.43
C PRO A 43 1.49 11.73 7.90
N ALA A 44 2.73 11.57 7.41
CA ALA A 44 3.61 10.48 7.83
C ALA A 44 4.07 10.64 9.29
N VAL A 45 4.27 11.88 9.76
CA VAL A 45 4.60 12.19 11.15
C VAL A 45 3.41 11.90 12.07
N GLU A 46 2.21 12.33 11.69
CA GLU A 46 0.99 12.06 12.45
C GLU A 46 0.74 10.55 12.57
N PHE A 47 0.75 9.84 11.43
CA PHE A 47 0.61 8.38 11.41
C PHE A 47 1.65 7.69 12.29
N SER A 48 2.93 8.08 12.17
CA SER A 48 4.01 7.51 12.99
C SER A 48 3.76 7.69 14.49
N ARG A 49 3.23 8.85 14.90
CA ARG A 49 2.85 9.12 16.29
C ARG A 49 1.66 8.26 16.71
N TYR A 50 0.62 8.17 15.87
CA TYR A 50 -0.58 7.40 16.13
C TYR A 50 -0.25 5.94 16.45
N VAL A 51 0.46 5.26 15.55
CA VAL A 51 0.79 3.84 15.70
C VAL A 51 1.79 3.58 16.83
N TYR A 52 2.74 4.50 17.07
CA TYR A 52 3.69 4.40 18.17
C TYR A 52 3.01 4.50 19.54
N VAL A 53 2.11 5.48 19.73
CA VAL A 53 1.39 5.69 20.99
C VAL A 53 0.43 4.53 21.28
N ARG A 54 -0.28 4.05 20.26
CA ARG A 54 -1.23 2.95 20.40
C ARG A 54 -0.60 1.57 20.45
N ARG A 55 0.70 1.46 20.14
CA ARG A 55 1.42 0.18 20.01
C ARG A 55 0.68 -0.75 19.04
N MET A 56 0.36 -0.22 17.87
CA MET A 56 -0.42 -0.90 16.83
C MET A 56 0.50 -1.59 15.83
N SER A 57 0.21 -2.85 15.51
CA SER A 57 0.87 -3.58 14.43
C SER A 57 0.27 -3.22 13.06
N TRP A 58 0.99 -3.54 11.98
CA TRP A 58 0.51 -3.24 10.63
C TRP A 58 -0.80 -3.98 10.28
N CYS A 59 -1.05 -5.16 10.87
CA CYS A 59 -2.24 -5.97 10.54
C CYS A 59 -3.50 -5.50 11.28
N GLU A 60 -3.34 -4.71 12.34
CA GLU A 60 -4.44 -4.08 13.08
C GLU A 60 -4.89 -2.77 12.42
N CYS A 61 -4.00 -2.13 11.65
CA CYS A 61 -4.30 -0.90 10.92
C CYS A 61 -5.34 -1.14 9.83
N SER A 62 -6.36 -0.30 9.81
CA SER A 62 -7.40 -0.28 8.78
C SER A 62 -7.59 1.11 8.19
N TRP A 63 -8.00 1.18 6.93
CA TRP A 63 -8.25 2.45 6.26
C TRP A 63 -9.28 3.30 7.03
N GLU A 64 -10.49 2.77 7.22
CA GLU A 64 -11.62 3.53 7.77
C GLU A 64 -11.47 3.93 9.24
N ARG A 65 -10.82 3.09 10.07
CA ARG A 65 -10.75 3.34 11.51
C ARG A 65 -9.47 4.05 11.94
N ASP A 66 -8.39 3.93 11.16
CA ASP A 66 -7.06 4.34 11.61
C ASP A 66 -6.38 5.34 10.68
N LEU A 67 -6.63 5.31 9.37
CA LEU A 67 -5.98 6.22 8.42
C LEU A 67 -6.88 7.38 8.02
N LEU A 68 -8.13 7.08 7.64
CA LEU A 68 -9.13 8.07 7.22
C LEU A 68 -9.49 9.07 8.34
N PRO A 69 -9.58 8.69 9.63
CA PRO A 69 -9.92 9.63 10.70
C PRO A 69 -8.77 10.52 11.19
N LEU A 70 -7.56 10.37 10.65
CA LEU A 70 -6.43 11.23 11.02
C LEU A 70 -6.65 12.66 10.49
N GLU A 71 -6.05 13.64 11.17
CA GLU A 71 -6.27 15.06 10.84
C GLU A 71 -5.65 15.42 9.48
N GLU A 72 -4.49 14.84 9.18
CA GLU A 72 -3.76 15.04 7.95
C GLU A 72 -4.16 13.99 6.87
N ASP A 73 -4.08 14.39 5.61
CA ASP A 73 -4.37 13.49 4.49
C ASP A 73 -3.30 12.39 4.35
N THR A 74 -3.60 11.21 4.89
CA THR A 74 -2.71 10.06 4.88
C THR A 74 -2.59 9.35 3.54
N THR A 75 -3.27 9.81 2.48
CA THR A 75 -3.08 9.28 1.13
C THR A 75 -1.64 9.40 0.65
N ILE A 76 -0.82 10.31 1.20
CA ILE A 76 0.60 10.46 0.84
C ILE A 76 1.53 9.51 1.61
N LEU A 77 1.02 8.85 2.67
CA LEU A 77 1.79 7.92 3.51
C LEU A 77 2.58 6.87 2.71
N PRO A 78 2.03 6.23 1.65
CA PRO A 78 2.76 5.21 0.91
C PRO A 78 4.10 5.70 0.32
N ASN A 79 4.26 6.99 0.01
CA ASN A 79 5.50 7.54 -0.54
C ASN A 79 6.71 7.39 0.42
N TYR A 80 6.44 7.16 1.70
CA TYR A 80 7.47 7.08 2.75
C TYR A 80 7.71 5.66 3.26
N VAL A 81 6.79 4.71 3.00
CA VAL A 81 6.85 3.38 3.65
C VAL A 81 8.05 2.55 3.18
N LEU A 82 8.53 2.72 1.95
CA LEU A 82 9.72 1.99 1.50
C LEU A 82 11.04 2.70 1.78
N SER A 83 11.01 4.01 2.03
CA SER A 83 12.21 4.86 2.17
C SER A 83 12.55 5.21 3.62
N VAL A 84 11.61 5.09 4.56
CA VAL A 84 11.82 5.40 5.98
C VAL A 84 11.75 4.11 6.82
N PRO A 85 12.83 3.74 7.55
CA PRO A 85 12.92 2.42 8.22
C PRO A 85 11.77 2.09 9.18
N PHE A 86 11.32 3.05 9.99
CA PHE A 86 10.18 2.85 10.89
C PHE A 86 8.88 2.58 10.10
N LEU A 87 8.66 3.31 9.00
CA LEU A 87 7.48 3.14 8.16
C LEU A 87 7.56 1.89 7.28
N ARG A 88 8.76 1.34 7.03
CA ARG A 88 8.96 0.06 6.34
C ARG A 88 8.28 -1.11 7.02
N TYR A 89 8.17 -1.06 8.34
CA TYR A 89 7.37 -2.01 9.11
C TYR A 89 5.87 -1.99 8.71
N TYR A 90 5.36 -0.85 8.26
CA TYR A 90 3.96 -0.66 7.84
C TYR A 90 3.75 -0.79 6.32
N PHE A 91 4.78 -1.12 5.54
CA PHE A 91 4.57 -1.46 4.12
C PHE A 91 3.52 -2.57 3.88
N PRO A 92 3.47 -3.65 4.69
CA PRO A 92 2.40 -4.66 4.61
C PRO A 92 1.00 -4.10 4.75
N MET A 93 0.82 -3.05 5.56
CA MET A 93 -0.48 -2.39 5.72
C MET A 93 -0.92 -1.76 4.40
N CYS A 94 -0.02 -1.10 3.66
CA CYS A 94 -0.35 -0.55 2.34
C CYS A 94 -0.79 -1.65 1.37
N LEU A 95 -0.07 -2.78 1.32
CA LEU A 95 -0.45 -3.92 0.47
C LEU A 95 -1.77 -4.56 0.91
N HIS A 96 -2.01 -4.66 2.22
CA HIS A 96 -3.23 -5.23 2.77
C HIS A 96 -4.46 -4.40 2.38
N ILE A 97 -4.39 -3.08 2.61
CA ILE A 97 -5.46 -2.14 2.24
C ILE A 97 -5.66 -2.13 0.72
N ALA A 98 -4.57 -2.16 -0.07
CA ALA A 98 -4.65 -2.24 -1.52
C ALA A 98 -5.41 -3.50 -2.00
N ILE A 99 -5.23 -4.64 -1.32
CA ILE A 99 -5.97 -5.85 -1.68
C ILE A 99 -7.43 -5.78 -1.25
N GLU A 100 -7.72 -5.27 -0.05
CA GLU A 100 -9.09 -5.04 0.39
C GLU A 100 -9.83 -4.11 -0.59
N TYR A 101 -9.13 -3.09 -1.10
CA TYR A 101 -9.63 -2.18 -2.12
C TYR A 101 -9.99 -2.85 -3.44
N ILE A 102 -9.06 -3.61 -4.05
CA ILE A 102 -9.37 -4.33 -5.30
C ILE A 102 -10.39 -5.47 -5.11
N SER A 103 -10.59 -5.92 -3.86
CA SER A 103 -11.60 -6.93 -3.50
C SER A 103 -13.00 -6.35 -3.27
N GLY A 104 -13.17 -5.03 -3.40
CA GLY A 104 -14.47 -4.37 -3.24
C GLY A 104 -14.91 -4.17 -1.78
N VAL A 105 -14.00 -4.26 -0.81
CA VAL A 105 -14.34 -4.04 0.61
C VAL A 105 -14.84 -2.61 0.86
N TYR A 106 -14.32 -1.64 0.10
CA TYR A 106 -14.56 -0.21 0.30
C TYR A 106 -15.59 0.39 -0.67
N GLU A 107 -16.54 -0.39 -1.20
CA GLU A 107 -17.58 0.06 -2.16
C GLU A 107 -18.64 1.03 -1.57
N ALA A 108 -18.51 1.45 -0.32
CA ALA A 108 -19.43 2.38 0.33
C ALA A 108 -19.11 3.86 0.01
N ALA A 109 -20.12 4.73 0.07
CA ALA A 109 -20.03 6.16 -0.26
C ALA A 109 -19.13 7.01 0.66
N GLU A 110 -18.49 6.42 1.67
CA GLU A 110 -17.70 7.10 2.70
C GLU A 110 -16.26 6.55 2.82
N CYS A 111 -15.69 6.01 1.75
CA CYS A 111 -14.31 5.48 1.76
C CYS A 111 -13.22 6.54 1.53
N GLY A 112 -13.58 7.83 1.47
CA GLY A 112 -12.61 8.93 1.26
C GLY A 112 -11.77 8.76 -0.01
N ASN A 113 -10.52 9.23 0.02
CA ASN A 113 -9.60 9.20 -1.13
C ASN A 113 -8.78 7.89 -1.22
N ILE A 114 -9.41 6.74 -0.97
CA ILE A 114 -8.70 5.45 -0.97
C ILE A 114 -8.10 5.11 -2.33
N ASP A 115 -8.71 5.55 -3.43
CA ASP A 115 -8.17 5.43 -4.79
C ASP A 115 -6.77 6.04 -4.88
N SER A 116 -6.57 7.24 -4.31
CA SER A 116 -5.26 7.90 -4.28
C SER A 116 -4.25 7.23 -3.36
N PHE A 117 -4.70 6.63 -2.26
CA PHE A 117 -3.82 5.82 -1.40
C PHE A 117 -3.35 4.55 -2.14
N PHE A 118 -4.25 3.91 -2.89
CA PHE A 118 -3.93 2.76 -3.72
C PHE A 118 -2.92 3.12 -4.83
N GLU A 119 -3.18 4.17 -5.61
CA GLU A 119 -2.28 4.66 -6.67
C GLU A 119 -0.87 4.93 -6.10
N ARG A 120 -0.78 5.69 -5.01
CA ARG A 120 0.52 6.00 -4.38
C ARG A 120 1.21 4.79 -3.77
N THR A 121 0.46 3.76 -3.38
CA THR A 121 1.05 2.49 -2.99
C THR A 121 1.76 1.84 -4.17
N LEU A 122 1.13 1.82 -5.36
CA LEU A 122 1.76 1.30 -6.57
C LEU A 122 2.98 2.13 -6.98
N ASP A 123 2.84 3.47 -7.01
CA ASP A 123 3.95 4.38 -7.37
C ASP A 123 5.15 4.21 -6.45
N SER A 124 4.92 4.16 -5.13
CA SER A 124 5.99 3.96 -4.16
C SER A 124 6.74 2.65 -4.40
N ILE A 125 6.02 1.56 -4.71
CA ILE A 125 6.63 0.26 -5.04
C ILE A 125 7.45 0.36 -6.32
N ILE A 126 6.93 1.01 -7.35
CA ILE A 126 7.62 1.18 -8.64
C ILE A 126 8.93 1.95 -8.44
N ASP A 127 8.87 3.10 -7.76
CA ASP A 127 10.01 3.99 -7.54
C ASP A 127 11.10 3.32 -6.67
N HIS A 128 10.69 2.45 -5.76
CA HIS A 128 11.57 1.82 -4.78
C HIS A 128 11.77 0.32 -5.00
N VAL A 129 11.45 -0.22 -6.19
CA VAL A 129 11.58 -1.66 -6.49
C VAL A 129 12.99 -2.18 -6.25
N HIS A 130 14.00 -1.32 -6.41
CA HIS A 130 15.41 -1.62 -6.20
C HIS A 130 15.74 -1.88 -4.72
N LEU A 131 14.95 -1.39 -3.77
CA LEU A 131 15.09 -1.63 -2.33
C LEU A 131 14.47 -2.96 -1.88
N LEU A 132 13.70 -3.63 -2.74
CA LEU A 132 13.00 -4.86 -2.41
C LEU A 132 13.91 -6.08 -2.52
N SER A 133 13.85 -6.94 -1.51
CA SER A 133 14.44 -8.27 -1.48
C SER A 133 13.77 -9.22 -2.49
N SER A 134 14.39 -10.37 -2.73
CA SER A 134 13.83 -11.40 -3.63
C SER A 134 12.46 -11.90 -3.18
N ASP A 135 12.29 -12.16 -1.89
CA ASP A 135 11.03 -12.65 -1.33
C ASP A 135 9.90 -11.61 -1.43
N GLU A 136 10.23 -10.32 -1.25
CA GLU A 136 9.27 -9.23 -1.42
C GLU A 136 8.86 -9.04 -2.88
N ARG A 137 9.80 -9.20 -3.82
CA ARG A 137 9.47 -9.17 -5.25
C ARG A 137 8.60 -10.36 -5.65
N GLU A 138 8.84 -11.55 -5.08
CA GLU A 138 7.98 -12.72 -5.29
C GLU A 138 6.57 -12.46 -4.76
N LEU A 139 6.44 -11.95 -3.52
CA LEU A 139 5.16 -11.53 -2.96
C LEU A 139 4.45 -10.53 -3.89
N LEU A 140 5.15 -9.52 -4.40
CA LEU A 140 4.55 -8.53 -5.29
C LEU A 140 4.13 -9.09 -6.65
N ARG A 141 4.78 -10.14 -7.16
CA ARG A 141 4.29 -10.84 -8.36
C ARG A 141 2.96 -11.51 -8.09
N GLU A 142 2.77 -12.10 -6.91
CA GLU A 142 1.47 -12.65 -6.50
C GLU A 142 0.42 -11.56 -6.33
N PHE A 143 0.80 -10.41 -5.77
CA PHE A 143 -0.06 -9.23 -5.72
C PHE A 143 -0.50 -8.80 -7.12
N CYS A 144 0.41 -8.76 -8.10
CA CYS A 144 0.05 -8.50 -9.50
C CYS A 144 -0.95 -9.53 -10.04
N SER A 145 -0.76 -10.83 -9.76
CA SER A 145 -1.72 -11.86 -10.18
C SER A 145 -3.11 -11.66 -9.56
N LEU A 146 -3.19 -11.27 -8.29
CA LEU A 146 -4.45 -10.91 -7.64
C LEU A 146 -5.13 -9.71 -8.33
N MET A 147 -4.34 -8.70 -8.71
CA MET A 147 -4.86 -7.55 -9.45
C MET A 147 -5.41 -7.93 -10.83
N GLU A 148 -4.78 -8.88 -11.54
CA GLU A 148 -5.28 -9.35 -12.85
C GLU A 148 -6.59 -10.10 -12.76
N GLU A 149 -6.82 -10.81 -11.65
CA GLU A 149 -8.08 -11.51 -11.39
C GLU A 149 -9.21 -10.55 -10.99
N SER A 150 -8.86 -9.35 -10.52
CA SER A 150 -9.80 -8.28 -10.20
C SER A 150 -10.08 -7.41 -11.44
N ASP A 151 -11.27 -6.84 -11.57
CA ASP A 151 -11.63 -5.92 -12.67
C ASP A 151 -10.84 -4.57 -12.62
N TYR A 152 -9.74 -4.49 -11.86
CA TYR A 152 -8.91 -3.32 -11.62
C TYR A 152 -7.71 -3.21 -12.59
N LEU A 153 -7.71 -3.98 -13.68
CA LEU A 153 -6.73 -3.90 -14.77
C LEU A 153 -6.63 -2.50 -15.43
N ASP A 154 -7.62 -1.63 -15.19
CA ASP A 154 -7.71 -0.27 -15.73
C ASP A 154 -6.81 0.76 -15.00
N TYR A 155 -6.13 0.38 -13.91
CA TYR A 155 -5.23 1.29 -13.21
C TYR A 155 -3.94 1.56 -14.01
N LEU A 156 -3.66 2.85 -14.21
CA LEU A 156 -2.58 3.35 -15.08
C LEU A 156 -1.21 2.76 -14.73
N ASP A 157 -0.95 2.49 -13.45
CA ASP A 157 0.38 2.12 -12.95
C ASP A 157 0.61 0.60 -12.85
N TYR A 158 -0.45 -0.22 -12.97
CA TYR A 158 -0.32 -1.68 -12.96
C TYR A 158 0.66 -2.23 -14.03
N PRO A 159 0.59 -1.78 -15.31
CA PRO A 159 1.56 -2.20 -16.32
C PRO A 159 3.00 -1.78 -16.02
N TYR A 160 3.20 -0.71 -15.25
CA TYR A 160 4.52 -0.22 -14.85
C TYR A 160 5.07 -1.05 -13.69
N LEU A 161 4.25 -1.36 -12.69
CA LEU A 161 4.59 -2.27 -11.61
C LEU A 161 5.03 -3.64 -12.14
N ARG A 162 4.26 -4.22 -13.07
CA ARG A 162 4.60 -5.51 -13.69
C ARG A 162 5.97 -5.48 -14.36
N ARG A 163 6.29 -4.40 -15.09
CA ARG A 163 7.61 -4.25 -15.75
C ARG A 163 8.73 -3.99 -14.76
N ALA A 164 8.46 -3.28 -13.66
CA ALA A 164 9.45 -3.05 -12.62
C ALA A 164 9.88 -4.38 -11.96
N LEU A 165 8.95 -5.33 -11.83
CA LEU A 165 9.19 -6.66 -11.24
C LEU A 165 9.71 -7.71 -12.23
N ASP A 166 9.39 -7.54 -13.51
CA ASP A 166 9.81 -8.39 -14.63
C ASP A 166 10.05 -7.53 -15.89
N PRO A 167 11.29 -7.06 -16.11
CA PRO A 167 11.63 -6.21 -17.26
C PRO A 167 11.38 -6.87 -18.63
N ASP A 168 11.35 -8.20 -18.67
CA ASP A 168 11.12 -8.99 -19.88
C ASP A 168 9.63 -9.30 -20.12
N ALA A 169 8.75 -8.85 -19.21
CA ALA A 169 7.31 -9.07 -19.33
C ALA A 169 6.77 -8.49 -20.65
N PRO A 170 5.89 -9.23 -21.36
CA PRO A 170 5.30 -8.73 -22.60
C PRO A 170 4.62 -7.39 -22.37
N ARG A 171 4.80 -6.44 -23.30
CA ARG A 171 4.03 -5.20 -23.27
C ARG A 171 2.55 -5.59 -23.35
N LEU A 172 1.81 -5.34 -22.27
CA LEU A 172 0.36 -5.32 -22.33
C LEU A 172 -0.02 -4.39 -23.47
N ARG A 173 -0.75 -4.92 -24.48
CA ARG A 173 -1.34 -4.08 -25.51
C ARG A 173 -2.16 -3.05 -24.74
N ARG A 174 -2.04 -1.75 -25.08
CA ARG A 174 -2.99 -0.74 -24.62
C ARG A 174 -4.37 -1.33 -24.89
N ILE A 175 -5.03 -1.83 -23.86
CA ILE A 175 -6.45 -2.14 -23.95
C ILE A 175 -7.05 -0.76 -24.16
N ASP A 176 -7.76 -0.59 -25.27
CA ASP A 176 -8.40 0.69 -25.59
C ASP A 176 -9.17 1.13 -24.35
N PHE A 177 -8.74 2.27 -23.81
CA PHE A 177 -9.34 2.94 -22.66
C PHE A 177 -10.86 2.94 -22.86
N ARG A 178 -11.56 2.05 -22.14
CA ARG A 178 -12.99 2.22 -21.90
C ARG A 178 -13.07 2.78 -20.51
N PRO A 179 -13.28 4.10 -20.33
CA PRO A 179 -13.57 4.61 -19.00
C PRO A 179 -14.71 3.77 -18.45
N ASN A 180 -14.47 3.16 -17.30
CA ASN A 180 -15.45 2.34 -16.64
C ASN A 180 -16.56 3.29 -16.16
N GLU A 181 -17.60 3.48 -16.98
CA GLU A 181 -18.72 4.41 -16.75
C GLU A 181 -19.47 4.13 -15.43
N LYS A 182 -19.11 3.06 -14.73
CA LYS A 182 -19.70 2.62 -13.46
C LYS A 182 -19.04 3.17 -12.20
N ARG A 183 -17.89 3.85 -12.29
CA ARG A 183 -17.25 4.45 -11.10
C ARG A 183 -17.32 5.96 -11.21
N LYS A 184 -18.41 6.52 -10.65
CA LYS A 184 -18.43 7.94 -10.33
C LYS A 184 -17.34 8.19 -9.29
N PRO A 185 -16.49 9.22 -9.47
CA PRO A 185 -15.64 9.67 -8.38
C PRO A 185 -16.53 9.97 -7.17
N CYS A 186 -16.14 9.49 -5.99
CA CYS A 186 -16.73 9.96 -4.75
C CYS A 186 -16.36 11.45 -4.63
N CYS A 187 -17.33 12.32 -4.88
CA CYS A 187 -17.20 13.77 -4.73
C CYS A 187 -17.32 14.18 -3.26
#